data_AF-A0A7X9KYU8-F1
#
_entry.id   AF-A0A7X9KYU8-F1
#
_cell.length_a   1.000
_cell.length_b   1.000
_cell.length_c   1.000
_cell.angle_alpha   90.00
_cell.angle_beta   90.00
_cell.angle_gamma   90.00
#
_symmetry.space_group_name_H-M   'P 1'
#
loop_
_entity.id
_entity.type
_entity.pdbx_description
1 polymer ?
#
loop_
_entity_poly.entity_id
_entity_poly.type
_entity_poly.pdbx_seq_one_letter_code
_entity_poly.pdbx_strand_id
1 'polypeptide(L)'
;MKILKRNIALLLILIILLTTVNTMAQENAWNEDDLNSFLNQLAEDDNNGPWQKAIYYAGAENLTLDNDVLTFFLRGFTPNVNSLPKLKEDPKGWFDGFFANISEYSLEASLTFEDGNPTKKSITKLKNIIENAASKAKGAFRQQTVKTALLDLLFPIPYKDATTFKKGVISPEFYQWMSLMNVEESQSEAYSALLYAQTNHQINFDKGPHALEYSIKINSPENVLIQGENVAIANISKIQKANSMDVEQIKSFFKQGLLEAAGTLRKSTKETQSFTVDIDQLAIGNINDDYLSFLKSFTLTDSFNQFEEKVRDLPDYPALDFPKNGRISGTTSGTKIIIKTPRDEYARYIQIRSTQNDNILVDLFIRPGGKATVRAPQGMCYLLIAMGNTWYGEDELFGKDTIMSKTDDLEIKSSRYYHTLTLGGVEDGNLRIWDASKDMFKKK
;
A
#
# COMPACT_ATOMS: atom_id res chain seq x y z
N MET A 1 -27.83 -45.61 -83.76
CA MET A 1 -27.88 -44.15 -83.46
C MET A 1 -28.14 -43.78 -81.99
N LYS A 2 -28.95 -44.53 -81.22
CA LYS A 2 -29.19 -44.27 -79.77
C LYS A 2 -27.96 -44.50 -78.86
N ILE A 3 -27.10 -45.47 -79.19
CA ILE A 3 -25.92 -45.81 -78.38
C ILE A 3 -24.83 -44.72 -78.47
N LEU A 4 -24.64 -44.12 -79.66
CA LEU A 4 -23.66 -43.05 -79.86
C LEU A 4 -24.02 -41.76 -79.10
N LYS A 5 -25.32 -41.42 -79.01
CA LYS A 5 -25.79 -40.27 -78.21
C LYS A 5 -25.59 -40.45 -76.70
N ARG A 6 -25.72 -41.68 -76.20
CA ARG A 6 -25.52 -42.01 -74.78
C ARG A 6 -24.04 -41.94 -74.38
N ASN A 7 -23.13 -42.34 -75.27
CA ASN A 7 -21.69 -42.28 -74.99
C ASN A 7 -21.15 -40.84 -75.09
N ILE A 8 -21.68 -40.01 -75.99
CA ILE A 8 -21.32 -38.59 -76.08
C ILE A 8 -21.86 -37.81 -74.85
N ALA A 9 -23.06 -38.13 -74.37
CA ALA A 9 -23.61 -37.55 -73.15
C ALA A 9 -22.79 -37.92 -71.89
N LEU A 10 -22.33 -39.16 -71.79
CA LEU A 10 -21.44 -39.60 -70.69
C LEU A 10 -20.07 -38.93 -70.76
N LEU A 11 -19.51 -38.72 -71.96
CA LEU A 11 -18.23 -38.02 -72.12
C LEU A 11 -18.33 -36.53 -71.77
N LEU A 12 -19.44 -35.87 -72.13
CA LEU A 12 -19.72 -34.48 -71.76
C LEU A 12 -19.98 -34.32 -70.26
N ILE A 13 -20.67 -35.27 -69.63
CA ILE A 13 -20.85 -35.29 -68.16
C ILE A 13 -19.50 -35.53 -67.46
N LEU A 14 -18.62 -36.38 -68.00
CA LEU A 14 -17.29 -36.60 -67.45
C LEU A 14 -16.37 -35.37 -67.62
N ILE A 15 -16.46 -34.66 -68.75
CA ILE A 15 -15.70 -33.42 -69.01
C ILE A 15 -16.23 -32.28 -68.14
N ILE A 16 -17.55 -32.17 -67.95
CA ILE A 16 -18.15 -31.19 -67.03
C ILE A 16 -17.74 -31.53 -65.59
N LEU A 17 -17.76 -32.81 -65.18
CA LEU A 17 -17.26 -33.27 -63.88
C LEU A 17 -15.76 -33.02 -63.70
N LEU A 18 -14.92 -33.20 -64.73
CA LEU A 18 -13.49 -32.90 -64.68
C LEU A 18 -13.20 -31.39 -64.63
N THR A 19 -14.03 -30.55 -65.27
CA THR A 19 -13.91 -29.09 -65.15
C THR A 19 -14.51 -28.55 -63.84
N THR A 20 -15.49 -29.25 -63.23
CA THR A 20 -16.04 -28.89 -61.91
C THR A 20 -15.24 -29.44 -60.74
N VAL A 21 -14.40 -30.47 -60.95
CA VAL A 21 -13.44 -30.94 -59.93
C VAL A 21 -12.20 -30.03 -59.88
N ASN A 22 -11.84 -29.36 -60.99
CA ASN A 22 -10.80 -28.32 -60.97
C ASN A 22 -11.28 -26.93 -60.49
N THR A 23 -12.56 -26.77 -60.19
CA THR A 23 -13.14 -25.52 -59.64
C THR A 23 -13.73 -25.68 -58.24
N MET A 24 -13.42 -26.80 -57.57
CA MET A 24 -13.56 -26.98 -56.11
C MET A 24 -12.19 -27.03 -55.40
N ALA A 25 -11.15 -26.45 -55.98
CA ALA A 25 -10.01 -25.93 -55.22
C ALA A 25 -10.42 -24.57 -54.64
N GLN A 26 -11.46 -24.58 -53.79
CA GLN A 26 -11.84 -23.42 -53.01
C GLN A 26 -10.87 -23.32 -51.84
N GLU A 27 -9.92 -22.41 -51.97
CA GLU A 27 -9.43 -21.53 -50.91
C GLU A 27 -9.28 -22.17 -49.51
N ASN A 28 -8.31 -23.08 -49.34
CA ASN A 28 -7.65 -23.27 -48.04
C ASN A 28 -6.60 -22.15 -47.83
N ALA A 29 -6.95 -20.90 -48.15
CA ALA A 29 -6.10 -19.77 -47.85
C ALA A 29 -6.28 -19.48 -46.36
N TRP A 30 -5.30 -19.91 -45.56
CA TRP A 30 -5.23 -19.54 -44.15
C TRP A 30 -5.38 -18.03 -44.03
N ASN A 31 -6.43 -17.60 -43.33
CA ASN A 31 -6.62 -16.20 -42.97
C ASN A 31 -6.08 -15.94 -41.56
N GLU A 32 -6.18 -14.68 -41.13
CA GLU A 32 -5.68 -14.24 -39.82
C GLU A 32 -6.41 -14.94 -38.65
N ASP A 33 -7.73 -15.17 -38.77
CA ASP A 33 -8.52 -15.87 -37.75
C ASP A 33 -8.11 -17.34 -37.61
N ASP A 34 -7.88 -18.03 -38.74
CA ASP A 34 -7.40 -19.41 -38.76
C ASP A 34 -6.03 -19.52 -38.08
N LEU A 35 -5.12 -18.60 -38.40
CA LEU A 35 -3.80 -18.56 -37.78
C LEU A 35 -3.88 -18.23 -36.29
N ASN A 36 -4.65 -17.23 -35.89
CA ASN A 36 -4.78 -16.84 -34.49
C ASN A 36 -5.45 -17.94 -33.65
N SER A 37 -6.44 -18.63 -34.22
CA SER A 37 -7.02 -19.85 -33.62
C SER A 37 -5.97 -20.94 -33.42
N PHE A 38 -5.12 -21.17 -34.43
CA PHE A 38 -4.02 -22.13 -34.34
C PHE A 38 -2.95 -21.71 -33.29
N LEU A 39 -2.57 -20.43 -33.25
CA LEU A 39 -1.62 -19.90 -32.26
C LEU A 39 -2.17 -20.03 -30.83
N ASN A 40 -3.45 -19.73 -30.63
CA ASN A 40 -4.13 -19.91 -29.34
C ASN A 40 -4.11 -21.39 -28.90
N GLN A 41 -4.36 -22.33 -29.81
CA GLN A 41 -4.24 -23.76 -29.51
C GLN A 41 -2.81 -24.15 -29.13
N LEU A 42 -1.80 -23.59 -29.82
CA LEU A 42 -0.40 -23.81 -29.45
C LEU A 42 -0.05 -23.22 -28.08
N ALA A 43 -0.69 -22.11 -27.68
CA ALA A 43 -0.49 -21.47 -26.39
C ALA A 43 -0.87 -22.38 -25.20
N GLU A 44 -1.90 -23.22 -25.39
CA GLU A 44 -2.41 -24.15 -24.37
C GLU A 44 -1.47 -25.33 -24.04
N ASP A 45 -0.36 -25.49 -24.75
CA ASP A 45 0.68 -26.48 -24.39
C ASP A 45 1.23 -26.17 -22.98
N ASP A 46 1.13 -27.13 -22.05
CA ASP A 46 1.57 -27.00 -20.65
C ASP A 46 3.06 -26.67 -20.51
N ASN A 47 3.87 -26.93 -21.54
CA ASN A 47 5.29 -26.59 -21.55
C ASN A 47 5.55 -25.10 -21.82
N ASN A 48 4.55 -24.34 -22.26
CA ASN A 48 4.70 -22.91 -22.52
C ASN A 48 4.66 -22.11 -21.21
N GLY A 49 5.72 -21.36 -20.96
CA GLY A 49 5.74 -20.36 -19.90
C GLY A 49 4.88 -19.13 -20.21
N PRO A 50 4.57 -18.27 -19.22
CA PRO A 50 3.67 -17.13 -19.40
C PRO A 50 4.09 -16.13 -20.49
N TRP A 51 5.39 -15.96 -20.72
CA TRP A 51 5.90 -15.10 -21.80
C TRP A 51 5.66 -15.67 -23.20
N GLN A 52 5.76 -17.00 -23.36
CA GLN A 52 5.46 -17.65 -24.64
C GLN A 52 3.97 -17.56 -24.92
N LYS A 53 3.14 -17.82 -23.89
CA LYS A 53 1.67 -17.69 -23.98
C LYS A 53 1.26 -16.28 -24.40
N ALA A 54 1.86 -15.24 -23.82
CA ALA A 54 1.59 -13.86 -24.22
C ALA A 54 1.87 -13.58 -25.71
N ILE A 55 2.98 -14.11 -26.26
CA ILE A 55 3.30 -13.96 -27.69
C ILE A 55 2.26 -14.68 -28.56
N TYR A 56 1.84 -15.90 -28.19
CA TYR A 56 0.81 -16.62 -28.93
C TYR A 56 -0.55 -15.90 -28.89
N TYR A 57 -1.01 -15.50 -27.70
CA TYR A 57 -2.32 -14.87 -27.51
C TYR A 57 -2.41 -13.45 -28.06
N ALA A 58 -1.29 -12.75 -28.23
CA ALA A 58 -1.25 -11.49 -28.96
C ALA A 58 -1.63 -11.68 -30.44
N GLY A 59 -1.54 -12.91 -30.97
CA GLY A 59 -1.86 -13.20 -32.36
C GLY A 59 -0.77 -12.73 -33.32
N ALA A 60 -1.10 -12.81 -34.60
CA ALA A 60 -0.24 -12.44 -35.72
C ALA A 60 -0.87 -11.34 -36.58
N GLU A 61 -0.02 -10.51 -37.18
CA GLU A 61 -0.39 -9.49 -38.14
C GLU A 61 0.40 -9.65 -39.45
N ASN A 62 -0.03 -8.92 -40.49
CA ASN A 62 0.65 -8.80 -41.78
C ASN A 62 0.91 -10.15 -42.47
N LEU A 63 -0.15 -10.95 -42.59
CA LEU A 63 -0.13 -12.26 -43.24
C LEU A 63 0.18 -12.18 -44.73
N THR A 64 1.13 -12.99 -45.18
CA THR A 64 1.43 -13.19 -46.60
C THR A 64 1.59 -14.68 -46.89
N LEU A 65 0.85 -15.22 -47.85
CA LEU A 65 0.96 -16.61 -48.31
C LEU A 65 1.59 -16.63 -49.71
N ASP A 66 2.77 -17.23 -49.83
CA ASP A 66 3.46 -17.45 -51.11
C ASP A 66 4.07 -18.85 -51.16
N ASN A 67 3.84 -19.59 -52.26
CA ASN A 67 4.38 -20.93 -52.51
C ASN A 67 4.30 -21.88 -51.29
N ASP A 68 3.10 -22.02 -50.70
CA ASP A 68 2.83 -22.85 -49.50
C ASP A 68 3.61 -22.43 -48.24
N VAL A 69 4.10 -21.19 -48.19
CA VAL A 69 4.72 -20.58 -47.00
C VAL A 69 3.89 -19.39 -46.56
N LEU A 70 3.33 -19.49 -45.36
CA LEU A 70 2.66 -18.39 -44.68
C LEU A 70 3.67 -17.65 -43.82
N THR A 71 3.95 -16.41 -44.15
CA THR A 71 4.81 -15.51 -43.37
C THR A 71 3.95 -14.47 -42.67
N PHE A 72 4.32 -14.12 -41.43
CA PHE A 72 3.57 -13.21 -40.59
C PHE A 72 4.47 -12.64 -39.49
N PHE A 73 3.96 -11.63 -38.79
CA PHE A 73 4.66 -10.99 -37.69
C PHE A 73 3.91 -11.21 -36.39
N LEU A 74 4.66 -11.47 -35.32
CA LEU A 74 4.17 -11.62 -33.96
C LEU A 74 4.62 -10.45 -33.10
N ARG A 75 3.88 -10.18 -32.04
CA ARG A 75 4.29 -9.27 -30.99
C ARG A 75 5.30 -9.93 -30.06
N GLY A 76 6.56 -9.50 -30.12
CA GLY A 76 7.66 -10.10 -29.36
C GLY A 76 7.88 -9.55 -27.94
N PHE A 77 7.13 -8.52 -27.52
CA PHE A 77 7.27 -7.83 -26.23
C PHE A 77 8.70 -7.37 -25.90
N THR A 78 9.48 -6.99 -26.91
CA THR A 78 10.89 -6.63 -26.72
C THR A 78 11.04 -5.11 -26.58
N PRO A 79 11.43 -4.57 -25.41
CA PRO A 79 11.43 -3.12 -25.17
C PRO A 79 12.56 -2.36 -25.88
N ASN A 80 13.53 -3.06 -26.49
CA ASN A 80 14.68 -2.50 -27.21
C ASN A 80 15.37 -1.34 -26.45
N VAL A 81 15.70 -1.56 -25.18
CA VAL A 81 16.18 -0.53 -24.22
C VAL A 81 17.35 0.31 -24.75
N ASN A 82 18.22 -0.26 -25.57
CA ASN A 82 19.38 0.44 -26.14
C ASN A 82 19.02 1.51 -27.18
N SER A 83 17.81 1.44 -27.75
CA SER A 83 17.30 2.43 -28.71
C SER A 83 16.57 3.60 -28.04
N LEU A 84 16.25 3.46 -26.76
CA LEU A 84 15.50 4.47 -26.00
C LEU A 84 16.41 5.64 -25.63
N PRO A 85 15.86 6.86 -25.47
CA PRO A 85 16.60 7.95 -24.85
C PRO A 85 17.05 7.56 -23.43
N LYS A 86 17.89 8.36 -22.78
CA LYS A 86 18.21 8.06 -21.37
C LYS A 86 17.02 8.47 -20.49
N LEU A 87 16.55 7.54 -19.66
CA LEU A 87 15.41 7.76 -18.73
C LEU A 87 15.53 9.05 -17.91
N LYS A 88 16.73 9.42 -17.46
CA LYS A 88 16.95 10.64 -16.66
C LYS A 88 16.93 11.94 -17.47
N GLU A 89 17.19 11.86 -18.77
CA GLU A 89 17.25 13.03 -19.66
C GLU A 89 15.89 13.29 -20.31
N ASP A 90 15.18 12.22 -20.69
CA ASP A 90 13.83 12.29 -21.27
C ASP A 90 12.95 11.12 -20.77
N PRO A 91 12.34 11.25 -19.58
CA PRO A 91 11.49 10.20 -19.01
C PRO A 91 10.28 9.89 -19.90
N LYS A 92 9.65 10.92 -20.47
CA LYS A 92 8.46 10.77 -21.30
C LYS A 92 8.81 10.00 -22.59
N GLY A 93 9.84 10.43 -23.31
CA GLY A 93 10.29 9.72 -24.51
C GLY A 93 10.79 8.30 -24.21
N TRP A 94 11.34 8.05 -23.02
CA TRP A 94 11.71 6.70 -22.59
C TRP A 94 10.47 5.80 -22.47
N PHE A 95 9.43 6.23 -21.75
CA PHE A 95 8.21 5.44 -21.57
C PHE A 95 7.42 5.30 -22.88
N ASP A 96 7.26 6.37 -23.65
CA ASP A 96 6.59 6.33 -24.95
C ASP A 96 7.27 5.32 -25.88
N GLY A 97 8.60 5.37 -25.99
CA GLY A 97 9.37 4.42 -26.79
C GLY A 97 9.35 3.00 -26.22
N PHE A 98 9.42 2.84 -24.90
CA PHE A 98 9.33 1.53 -24.25
C PHE A 98 7.99 0.84 -24.57
N PHE A 99 6.88 1.55 -24.39
CA PHE A 99 5.54 1.01 -24.63
C PHE A 99 5.27 0.79 -26.12
N ALA A 100 5.77 1.66 -27.00
CA ALA A 100 5.70 1.46 -28.45
C ALA A 100 6.45 0.18 -28.87
N ASN A 101 7.70 0.01 -28.43
CA ASN A 101 8.54 -1.13 -28.80
C ASN A 101 7.94 -2.48 -28.35
N ILE A 102 7.41 -2.56 -27.12
CA ILE A 102 6.80 -3.82 -26.67
C ILE A 102 5.48 -4.13 -27.39
N SER A 103 4.83 -3.12 -27.96
CA SER A 103 3.55 -3.24 -28.68
C SER A 103 3.70 -3.57 -30.16
N GLU A 104 4.93 -3.52 -30.68
CA GLU A 104 5.22 -3.72 -32.10
C GLU A 104 5.14 -5.20 -32.52
N TYR A 105 4.47 -5.46 -33.65
CA TYR A 105 4.51 -6.74 -34.36
C TYR A 105 5.76 -6.81 -35.25
N SER A 106 6.91 -7.03 -34.62
CA SER A 106 8.22 -7.03 -35.30
C SER A 106 8.89 -8.42 -35.38
N LEU A 107 8.31 -9.44 -34.76
CA LEU A 107 8.88 -10.79 -34.74
C LEU A 107 8.40 -11.59 -35.95
N GLU A 108 9.20 -11.62 -37.01
CA GLU A 108 8.89 -12.40 -38.21
C GLU A 108 8.90 -13.91 -37.93
N ALA A 109 7.86 -14.60 -38.40
CA ALA A 109 7.69 -16.04 -38.31
C ALA A 109 7.08 -16.61 -39.60
N SER A 110 7.20 -17.93 -39.78
CA SER A 110 6.63 -18.60 -40.94
C SER A 110 6.18 -20.03 -40.65
N LEU A 111 5.13 -20.46 -41.35
CA LEU A 111 4.63 -21.82 -41.41
C LEU A 111 4.72 -22.32 -42.86
N THR A 112 5.20 -23.55 -43.04
CA THR A 112 5.26 -24.20 -44.36
C THR A 112 4.21 -25.29 -44.40
N PHE A 113 3.43 -25.33 -45.47
CA PHE A 113 2.28 -26.19 -45.63
C PHE A 113 2.58 -27.41 -46.49
N GLU A 114 1.95 -28.52 -46.14
CA GLU A 114 1.88 -29.74 -46.94
C GLU A 114 0.44 -30.25 -46.83
N ASP A 115 -0.22 -30.48 -47.97
CA ASP A 115 -1.64 -30.85 -48.04
C ASP A 115 -2.56 -29.91 -47.23
N GLY A 116 -2.31 -28.59 -47.31
CA GLY A 116 -3.11 -27.56 -46.63
C GLY A 116 -2.94 -27.48 -45.11
N ASN A 117 -1.98 -28.21 -44.53
CA ASN A 117 -1.71 -28.21 -43.09
C ASN A 117 -0.27 -27.78 -42.77
N PRO A 118 -0.01 -27.07 -41.65
CA PRO A 118 1.35 -26.73 -41.25
C PRO A 118 2.18 -27.99 -40.98
N THR A 119 3.34 -28.08 -41.62
CA THR A 119 4.28 -29.19 -41.41
C THR A 119 4.81 -29.20 -39.98
N LYS A 120 5.03 -30.39 -39.40
CA LYS A 120 5.62 -30.53 -38.05
C LYS A 120 6.93 -29.76 -37.90
N LYS A 121 7.77 -29.76 -38.94
CA LYS A 121 9.05 -29.03 -38.96
C LYS A 121 8.86 -27.52 -38.82
N SER A 122 7.88 -26.95 -39.53
CA SER A 122 7.58 -25.52 -39.45
C SER A 122 6.99 -25.13 -38.09
N ILE A 123 6.13 -25.97 -37.51
CA ILE A 123 5.60 -25.78 -36.15
C ILE A 123 6.74 -25.80 -35.12
N THR A 124 7.67 -26.75 -35.19
CA THR A 124 8.85 -26.78 -34.30
C THR A 124 9.71 -25.52 -34.46
N LYS A 125 9.90 -25.03 -35.69
CA LYS A 125 10.63 -23.78 -35.94
C LYS A 125 9.92 -22.58 -35.30
N LEU A 126 8.60 -22.49 -35.44
CA LEU A 126 7.77 -21.45 -34.81
C LEU A 126 7.90 -21.48 -33.28
N LYS A 127 7.75 -22.67 -32.66
CA LYS A 127 7.93 -22.85 -31.21
C LYS A 127 9.29 -22.34 -30.74
N ASN A 128 10.36 -22.67 -31.45
CA ASN A 128 11.72 -22.21 -31.13
C ASN A 128 11.88 -20.69 -31.30
N ILE A 129 11.27 -20.07 -32.31
CA ILE A 129 11.29 -18.61 -32.50
C ILE A 129 10.64 -17.92 -31.30
N ILE A 130 9.46 -18.40 -30.89
CA ILE A 130 8.69 -17.85 -29.78
C ILE A 130 9.40 -18.07 -28.44
N GLU A 131 9.97 -19.25 -28.19
CA GLU A 131 10.75 -19.53 -26.99
C GLU A 131 11.95 -18.58 -26.84
N ASN A 132 12.68 -18.35 -27.95
CA ASN A 132 13.80 -17.42 -27.98
C ASN A 132 13.35 -15.97 -27.77
N ALA A 133 12.25 -15.55 -28.39
CA ALA A 133 11.69 -14.21 -28.23
C ALA A 133 11.23 -13.97 -26.79
N ALA A 134 10.46 -14.91 -26.22
CA ALA A 134 10.00 -14.87 -24.83
C ALA A 134 11.16 -14.77 -23.84
N SER A 135 12.23 -15.56 -24.05
CA SER A 135 13.43 -15.52 -23.22
C SER A 135 14.16 -14.18 -23.30
N LYS A 136 14.27 -13.61 -24.51
CA LYS A 136 14.87 -12.28 -24.73
C LYS A 136 14.05 -11.17 -24.10
N ALA A 137 12.72 -11.18 -24.29
CA ALA A 137 11.80 -10.22 -23.70
C ALA A 137 11.89 -10.26 -22.17
N LYS A 138 11.74 -11.44 -21.57
CA LYS A 138 11.90 -11.63 -20.12
C LYS A 138 13.26 -11.17 -19.61
N GLY A 139 14.33 -11.45 -20.35
CA GLY A 139 15.68 -10.97 -20.05
C GLY A 139 15.80 -9.44 -20.07
N ALA A 140 15.19 -8.79 -21.06
CA ALA A 140 15.16 -7.34 -21.19
C ALA A 140 14.38 -6.66 -20.05
N PHE A 141 13.21 -7.20 -19.68
CA PHE A 141 12.44 -6.72 -18.53
C PHE A 141 13.20 -6.89 -17.20
N ARG A 142 14.05 -7.91 -17.09
CA ARG A 142 14.89 -8.14 -15.90
C ARG A 142 16.07 -7.19 -15.78
N GLN A 143 16.37 -6.37 -16.79
CA GLN A 143 17.41 -5.34 -16.71
C GLN A 143 17.08 -4.32 -15.63
N GLN A 144 18.12 -3.85 -14.92
CA GLN A 144 17.92 -2.94 -13.77
C GLN A 144 17.23 -1.63 -14.16
N THR A 145 17.53 -1.08 -15.35
CA THR A 145 16.91 0.15 -15.84
C THR A 145 15.40 -0.01 -16.02
N VAL A 146 14.94 -1.12 -16.63
CA VAL A 146 13.50 -1.39 -16.81
C VAL A 146 12.82 -1.67 -15.48
N LYS A 147 13.45 -2.47 -14.62
CA LYS A 147 12.98 -2.73 -13.24
C LYS A 147 12.72 -1.44 -12.48
N THR A 148 13.71 -0.54 -12.44
CA THR A 148 13.60 0.73 -11.71
C THR A 148 12.54 1.62 -12.34
N ALA A 149 12.51 1.76 -13.67
CA ALA A 149 11.50 2.58 -14.34
C ALA A 149 10.06 2.12 -14.05
N LEU A 150 9.80 0.81 -14.17
CA LEU A 150 8.47 0.25 -13.90
C LEU A 150 8.10 0.37 -12.41
N LEU A 151 9.03 0.11 -11.49
CA LEU A 151 8.82 0.31 -10.05
C LEU A 151 8.48 1.76 -9.73
N ASP A 152 9.22 2.72 -10.29
CA ASP A 152 9.00 4.14 -10.04
C ASP A 152 7.70 4.66 -10.67
N LEU A 153 7.12 3.94 -11.64
CA LEU A 153 5.83 4.30 -12.24
C LEU A 153 4.64 4.06 -11.30
N LEU A 154 4.72 3.12 -10.36
CA LEU A 154 3.64 2.81 -9.40
C LEU A 154 4.03 3.00 -7.93
N PHE A 155 5.28 2.81 -7.57
CA PHE A 155 5.81 3.00 -6.21
C PHE A 155 7.08 3.84 -6.23
N PRO A 156 7.02 5.08 -6.77
CA PRO A 156 8.16 5.99 -6.74
C PRO A 156 8.62 6.20 -5.30
N ILE A 157 9.93 6.34 -5.13
CA ILE A 157 10.51 6.74 -3.85
C ILE A 157 10.44 8.27 -3.76
N PRO A 158 9.56 8.87 -2.93
CA PRO A 158 9.37 10.33 -2.95
C PRO A 158 10.60 11.07 -2.40
N TYR A 159 11.36 10.41 -1.52
CA TYR A 159 12.56 10.95 -0.90
C TYR A 159 13.69 9.95 -1.00
N LYS A 160 14.77 10.36 -1.67
CA LYS A 160 15.94 9.51 -1.93
C LYS A 160 16.55 8.94 -0.64
N ASP A 161 16.58 9.75 0.41
CA ASP A 161 17.13 9.39 1.71
C ASP A 161 16.46 10.18 2.86
N ALA A 162 16.78 9.81 4.09
CA ALA A 162 16.25 10.45 5.29
C ALA A 162 16.62 11.95 5.41
N THR A 163 17.67 12.42 4.73
CA THR A 163 18.05 13.84 4.70
C THR A 163 17.15 14.62 3.75
N THR A 164 16.92 14.10 2.54
CA THR A 164 15.98 14.69 1.57
C THR A 164 14.55 14.72 2.10
N PHE A 165 14.16 13.65 2.82
CA PHE A 165 12.90 13.56 3.55
C PHE A 165 12.72 14.74 4.52
N LYS A 166 13.71 15.00 5.37
CA LYS A 166 13.68 16.13 6.32
C LYS A 166 13.65 17.51 5.66
N LYS A 167 14.16 17.61 4.43
CA LYS A 167 14.18 18.87 3.66
C LYS A 167 12.91 19.08 2.82
N GLY A 168 12.02 18.09 2.76
CA GLY A 168 10.82 18.14 1.91
C GLY A 168 11.14 18.13 0.40
N VAL A 169 12.34 17.67 0.00
CA VAL A 169 12.72 17.64 -1.42
C VAL A 169 12.17 16.38 -2.07
N ILE A 170 11.04 16.54 -2.77
CA ILE A 170 10.33 15.49 -3.49
C ILE A 170 11.05 15.12 -4.79
N SER A 171 11.08 13.83 -5.13
CA SER A 171 11.73 13.29 -6.32
C SER A 171 10.95 13.59 -7.62
N PRO A 172 11.65 13.78 -8.76
CA PRO A 172 10.99 13.92 -10.07
C PRO A 172 10.09 12.74 -10.43
N GLU A 173 10.48 11.52 -10.05
CA GLU A 173 9.72 10.29 -10.29
C GLU A 173 8.36 10.33 -9.59
N PHE A 174 8.29 10.90 -8.38
CA PHE A 174 7.03 11.08 -7.67
C PHE A 174 6.10 12.08 -8.37
N TYR A 175 6.62 13.17 -8.94
CA TYR A 175 5.77 14.10 -9.72
C TYR A 175 5.21 13.47 -10.99
N GLN A 176 5.98 12.61 -11.66
CA GLN A 176 5.48 11.84 -12.80
C GLN A 176 4.33 10.93 -12.38
N TRP A 177 4.48 10.23 -11.25
CA TRP A 177 3.43 9.42 -10.66
C TRP A 177 2.19 10.24 -10.30
N MET A 178 2.33 11.42 -9.68
CA MET A 178 1.18 12.28 -9.37
C MET A 178 0.39 12.66 -10.62
N SER A 179 1.11 13.00 -11.70
CA SER A 179 0.48 13.29 -13.00
C SER A 179 -0.27 12.08 -13.56
N LEU A 180 0.29 10.87 -13.43
CA LEU A 180 -0.36 9.63 -13.86
C LEU A 180 -1.63 9.34 -13.03
N MET A 181 -1.58 9.60 -11.73
CA MET A 181 -2.69 9.34 -10.80
C MET A 181 -3.71 10.48 -10.72
N ASN A 182 -3.51 11.58 -11.45
CA ASN A 182 -4.29 12.82 -11.32
C ASN A 182 -4.36 13.36 -9.87
N VAL A 183 -3.25 13.27 -9.14
CA VAL A 183 -3.13 13.83 -7.78
C VAL A 183 -2.69 15.29 -7.88
N GLU A 184 -3.40 16.19 -7.20
CA GLU A 184 -3.06 17.61 -7.18
C GLU A 184 -1.74 17.88 -6.45
N GLU A 185 -0.97 18.87 -6.93
CA GLU A 185 0.30 19.30 -6.30
C GLU A 185 0.12 19.71 -4.83
N SER A 186 -1.06 20.25 -4.49
CA SER A 186 -1.45 20.63 -3.12
C SER A 186 -1.44 19.45 -2.13
N GLN A 187 -1.52 18.22 -2.64
CA GLN A 187 -1.55 16.97 -1.88
C GLN A 187 -0.20 16.21 -1.91
N SER A 188 0.81 16.77 -2.58
CA SER A 188 2.13 16.14 -2.77
C SER A 188 2.75 15.62 -1.47
N GLU A 189 2.77 16.42 -0.40
CA GLU A 189 3.34 16.02 0.90
C GLU A 189 2.60 14.83 1.54
N ALA A 190 1.27 14.81 1.43
CA ALA A 190 0.45 13.76 2.02
C ALA A 190 0.64 12.43 1.30
N TYR A 191 0.62 12.44 -0.04
CA TYR A 191 0.90 11.23 -0.84
C TYR A 191 2.38 10.83 -0.78
N SER A 192 3.29 11.78 -0.58
CA SER A 192 4.69 11.48 -0.30
C SER A 192 4.82 10.71 1.01
N ALA A 193 4.08 11.08 2.05
CA ALA A 193 4.05 10.32 3.30
C ALA A 193 3.51 8.89 3.09
N LEU A 194 2.41 8.75 2.33
CA LEU A 194 1.82 7.45 2.01
C LEU A 194 2.84 6.51 1.33
N LEU A 195 3.48 6.96 0.26
CA LEU A 195 4.41 6.12 -0.50
C LEU A 195 5.75 5.93 0.23
N TYR A 196 6.22 6.93 0.97
CA TYR A 196 7.47 6.84 1.73
C TYR A 196 7.38 5.84 2.91
N ALA A 197 6.19 5.64 3.47
CA ALA A 197 5.92 4.64 4.49
C ALA A 197 6.06 3.19 3.97
N GLN A 198 6.01 3.00 2.65
CA GLN A 198 6.15 1.69 2.01
C GLN A 198 7.63 1.35 1.79
N THR A 199 7.98 0.07 1.86
CA THR A 199 9.38 -0.38 1.70
C THR A 199 9.53 -1.62 0.87
N ASN A 200 10.78 -1.99 0.58
CA ASN A 200 11.13 -3.25 -0.09
C ASN A 200 10.34 -3.45 -1.40
N HIS A 201 10.33 -2.41 -2.24
CA HIS A 201 9.67 -2.44 -3.54
C HIS A 201 10.39 -3.44 -4.44
N GLN A 202 9.64 -4.38 -4.99
CA GLN A 202 10.14 -5.43 -5.88
C GLN A 202 9.15 -5.63 -7.03
N ILE A 203 9.67 -6.05 -8.17
CA ILE A 203 8.85 -6.42 -9.32
C ILE A 203 9.29 -7.78 -9.83
N ASN A 204 8.33 -8.67 -10.03
CA ASN A 204 8.52 -10.01 -10.55
C ASN A 204 7.89 -10.13 -11.94
N PHE A 205 8.68 -10.67 -12.86
CA PHE A 205 8.32 -10.83 -14.28
C PHE A 205 7.96 -12.28 -14.62
N ASP A 206 7.96 -13.21 -13.66
CA ASP A 206 7.81 -14.63 -13.96
C ASP A 206 6.42 -15.00 -14.47
N LYS A 207 5.40 -14.21 -14.13
CA LYS A 207 4.00 -14.37 -14.54
C LYS A 207 3.67 -13.80 -15.93
N GLY A 208 4.65 -13.25 -16.65
CA GLY A 208 4.46 -12.72 -18.01
C GLY A 208 4.07 -11.24 -18.06
N PRO A 209 4.02 -10.65 -19.26
CA PRO A 209 3.80 -9.21 -19.45
C PRO A 209 2.40 -8.74 -19.02
N HIS A 210 1.40 -9.62 -19.05
CA HIS A 210 0.02 -9.29 -18.65
C HIS A 210 -0.28 -9.51 -17.15
N ALA A 211 0.74 -9.92 -16.37
CA ALA A 211 0.58 -10.22 -14.95
C ALA A 211 1.86 -9.90 -14.16
N LEU A 212 2.47 -8.75 -14.44
CA LEU A 212 3.62 -8.25 -13.68
C LEU A 212 3.25 -8.11 -12.20
N GLU A 213 4.06 -8.66 -11.31
CA GLU A 213 3.76 -8.65 -9.88
C GLU A 213 4.65 -7.65 -9.16
N TYR A 214 4.05 -6.57 -8.65
CA TYR A 214 4.68 -5.55 -7.83
C TYR A 214 4.49 -5.93 -6.36
N SER A 215 5.56 -6.12 -5.61
CA SER A 215 5.49 -6.43 -4.18
C SER A 215 6.10 -5.31 -3.35
N ILE A 216 5.41 -4.94 -2.28
CA ILE A 216 5.89 -3.97 -1.28
C ILE A 216 5.68 -4.53 0.12
N LYS A 217 6.52 -4.12 1.06
CA LYS A 217 6.18 -4.18 2.48
C LYS A 217 5.26 -3.02 2.82
N ILE A 218 4.03 -3.33 3.19
CA ILE A 218 2.94 -2.37 3.26
C ILE A 218 2.61 -1.91 4.68
N ASN A 219 2.46 -0.59 4.85
CA ASN A 219 1.64 0.00 5.90
C ASN A 219 0.30 0.39 5.29
N SER A 220 -0.80 -0.05 5.90
CA SER A 220 -2.13 0.30 5.40
C SER A 220 -2.29 1.83 5.33
N PRO A 221 -2.93 2.37 4.29
CA PRO A 221 -3.10 3.82 4.15
C PRO A 221 -3.83 4.45 5.34
N GLU A 222 -4.82 3.77 5.89
CA GLU A 222 -5.51 4.14 7.14
C GLU A 222 -4.55 4.29 8.32
N ASN A 223 -3.60 3.37 8.49
CA ASN A 223 -2.64 3.44 9.59
C ASN A 223 -1.67 4.63 9.41
N VAL A 224 -1.31 4.99 8.18
CA VAL A 224 -0.53 6.21 7.92
C VAL A 224 -1.31 7.45 8.35
N LEU A 225 -2.59 7.53 8.04
CA LEU A 225 -3.48 8.63 8.43
C LEU A 225 -3.62 8.72 9.95
N ILE A 226 -3.97 7.61 10.61
CA ILE A 226 -4.16 7.56 12.08
C ILE A 226 -2.87 7.96 12.82
N GLN A 227 -1.73 7.39 12.44
CA GLN A 227 -0.47 7.72 13.11
C GLN A 227 -0.02 9.16 12.82
N GLY A 228 -0.23 9.64 11.60
CA GLY A 228 0.08 11.03 11.26
C GLY A 228 -0.77 12.03 12.02
N GLU A 229 -2.07 11.74 12.15
CA GLU A 229 -3.00 12.52 12.96
C GLU A 229 -2.57 12.58 14.42
N ASN A 230 -2.23 11.44 15.02
CA ASN A 230 -1.77 11.36 16.41
C ASN A 230 -0.52 12.22 16.64
N VAL A 231 0.44 12.17 15.71
CA VAL A 231 1.65 13.01 15.78
C VAL A 231 1.29 14.49 15.63
N ALA A 232 0.42 14.83 14.69
CA ALA A 232 -0.04 16.21 14.48
C ALA A 232 -0.75 16.78 15.72
N ILE A 233 -1.68 16.02 16.33
CA ILE A 233 -2.37 16.40 17.58
C ILE A 233 -1.37 16.59 18.73
N ALA A 234 -0.42 15.67 18.89
CA ALA A 234 0.59 15.77 19.95
C ALA A 234 1.48 17.01 19.83
N ASN A 235 1.71 17.49 18.60
CA ASN A 235 2.47 18.71 18.34
C ASN A 235 1.61 19.96 18.50
N ILE A 236 0.42 20.01 17.88
CA ILE A 236 -0.44 21.19 17.86
C ILE A 236 -1.06 21.50 19.23
N SER A 237 -1.33 20.47 20.05
CA SER A 237 -1.87 20.64 21.40
C SER A 237 -0.95 21.42 22.35
N LYS A 238 0.35 21.52 22.03
CA LYS A 238 1.34 22.29 22.82
C LYS A 238 1.32 23.79 22.50
N ILE A 239 0.48 24.21 21.57
CA ILE A 239 0.36 25.61 21.15
C ILE A 239 -0.79 26.26 21.89
N GLN A 240 -0.54 27.43 22.46
CA GLN A 240 -1.58 28.22 23.11
C GLN A 240 -2.63 28.66 22.07
N LYS A 241 -3.93 28.49 22.40
CA LYS A 241 -5.07 28.78 21.52
C LYS A 241 -5.01 28.06 20.16
N ALA A 242 -4.55 26.80 20.16
CA ALA A 242 -4.50 25.97 18.96
C ALA A 242 -5.87 25.83 18.27
N ASN A 243 -6.96 25.78 19.04
CA ASN A 243 -8.34 25.73 18.53
C ASN A 243 -8.75 26.93 17.64
N SER A 244 -8.08 28.07 17.82
CA SER A 244 -8.34 29.30 17.08
C SER A 244 -7.40 29.47 15.88
N MET A 245 -6.58 28.46 15.58
CA MET A 245 -5.60 28.48 14.48
C MET A 245 -6.30 28.53 13.11
N ASP A 246 -5.67 29.17 12.13
CA ASP A 246 -6.18 29.19 10.76
C ASP A 246 -6.13 27.78 10.11
N VAL A 247 -7.09 27.49 9.22
CA VAL A 247 -7.23 26.17 8.57
C VAL A 247 -5.95 25.76 7.84
N GLU A 248 -5.27 26.70 7.15
CA GLU A 248 -4.05 26.36 6.41
C GLU A 248 -2.88 26.02 7.34
N GLN A 249 -2.83 26.65 8.52
CA GLN A 249 -1.85 26.28 9.55
C GLN A 249 -2.14 24.89 10.13
N ILE A 250 -3.42 24.58 10.41
CA ILE A 250 -3.86 23.25 10.85
C ILE A 250 -3.47 22.20 9.80
N LYS A 251 -3.72 22.49 8.52
CA LYS A 251 -3.34 21.64 7.38
C LYS A 251 -1.84 21.41 7.29
N SER A 252 -1.02 22.43 7.56
CA SER A 252 0.43 22.29 7.63
C SER A 252 0.86 21.33 8.75
N PHE A 253 0.27 21.43 9.94
CA PHE A 253 0.54 20.50 11.05
C PHE A 253 0.15 19.07 10.70
N PHE A 254 -1.01 18.89 10.06
CA PHE A 254 -1.47 17.58 9.63
C PHE A 254 -0.50 16.91 8.66
N LYS A 255 -0.09 17.63 7.60
CA LYS A 255 0.88 17.12 6.61
C LYS A 255 2.24 16.81 7.24
N GLN A 256 2.73 17.66 8.14
CA GLN A 256 3.96 17.39 8.88
C GLN A 256 3.84 16.14 9.75
N GLY A 257 2.70 15.95 10.43
CA GLY A 257 2.42 14.75 11.22
C GLY A 257 2.44 13.48 10.37
N LEU A 258 1.80 13.50 9.19
CA LEU A 258 1.83 12.39 8.23
C LEU A 258 3.26 12.01 7.83
N LEU A 259 4.09 13.00 7.51
CA LEU A 259 5.50 12.78 7.19
C LEU A 259 6.24 12.16 8.39
N GLU A 260 6.19 12.78 9.57
CA GLU A 260 6.86 12.27 10.76
C GLU A 260 6.46 10.82 11.10
N ALA A 261 5.16 10.51 10.99
CA ALA A 261 4.64 9.16 11.16
C ALA A 261 5.18 8.19 10.11
N ALA A 262 5.19 8.57 8.83
CA ALA A 262 5.72 7.74 7.74
C ALA A 262 7.18 7.33 7.98
N GLY A 263 8.02 8.25 8.47
CA GLY A 263 9.42 7.96 8.81
C GLY A 263 9.60 6.93 9.94
N THR A 264 8.61 6.82 10.82
CA THR A 264 8.58 5.82 11.90
C THR A 264 8.01 4.50 11.41
N LEU A 265 6.87 4.54 10.74
CA LEU A 265 6.14 3.38 10.21
C LEU A 265 6.98 2.54 9.25
N ARG A 266 7.78 3.21 8.41
CA ARG A 266 8.71 2.56 7.47
C ARG A 266 9.65 1.53 8.14
N LYS A 267 9.95 1.72 9.43
CA LYS A 267 10.87 0.84 10.20
C LYS A 267 10.18 -0.36 10.84
N SER A 268 8.86 -0.32 10.98
CA SER A 268 8.07 -1.34 11.68
C SER A 268 7.34 -2.32 10.75
N THR A 269 7.31 -2.05 9.43
CA THR A 269 6.54 -2.82 8.46
C THR A 269 7.02 -4.27 8.30
N LYS A 270 6.09 -5.22 8.35
CA LYS A 270 6.38 -6.65 8.21
C LYS A 270 5.55 -7.36 7.14
N GLU A 271 4.33 -6.90 6.90
CA GLU A 271 3.43 -7.50 5.92
C GLU A 271 3.85 -7.14 4.50
N THR A 272 3.72 -8.10 3.58
CA THR A 272 3.99 -7.92 2.16
C THR A 272 2.66 -7.98 1.41
N GLN A 273 2.42 -7.00 0.55
CA GLN A 273 1.32 -7.00 -0.40
C GLN A 273 1.87 -7.04 -1.83
N SER A 274 1.19 -7.78 -2.69
CA SER A 274 1.47 -7.84 -4.12
C SER A 274 0.33 -7.24 -4.93
N PHE A 275 0.67 -6.55 -6.01
CA PHE A 275 -0.24 -5.98 -6.99
C PHE A 275 0.08 -6.60 -8.35
N THR A 276 -0.95 -7.00 -9.07
CA THR A 276 -0.77 -7.54 -10.43
C THR A 276 -1.04 -6.44 -11.42
N VAL A 277 -0.24 -6.32 -12.48
CA VAL A 277 -0.37 -5.27 -13.51
C VAL A 277 -0.20 -5.88 -14.89
N ASP A 278 -1.09 -5.51 -15.80
CA ASP A 278 -0.94 -5.80 -17.23
C ASP A 278 -0.17 -4.65 -17.90
N ILE A 279 0.91 -4.98 -18.62
CA ILE A 279 1.74 -3.97 -19.28
C ILE A 279 0.98 -3.18 -20.35
N ASP A 280 -0.05 -3.77 -20.97
CA ASP A 280 -0.84 -3.10 -21.99
C ASP A 280 -1.80 -2.09 -21.37
N GLN A 281 -2.39 -2.45 -20.22
CA GLN A 281 -3.20 -1.51 -19.45
C GLN A 281 -2.32 -0.36 -18.95
N LEU A 282 -1.12 -0.66 -18.45
CA LEU A 282 -0.19 0.35 -17.98
C LEU A 282 0.22 1.32 -19.09
N ALA A 283 0.40 0.83 -20.33
CA ALA A 283 0.75 1.64 -21.49
C ALA A 283 -0.29 2.72 -21.83
N ILE A 284 -1.58 2.44 -21.55
CA ILE A 284 -2.68 3.38 -21.78
C ILE A 284 -3.09 4.15 -20.51
N GLY A 285 -2.29 4.06 -19.44
CA GLY A 285 -2.55 4.72 -18.17
C GLY A 285 -3.61 4.04 -17.30
N ASN A 286 -4.05 2.84 -17.66
CA ASN A 286 -4.97 2.05 -16.86
C ASN A 286 -4.19 1.23 -15.82
N ILE A 287 -4.63 1.31 -14.58
CA ILE A 287 -4.01 0.63 -13.44
C ILE A 287 -5.05 -0.27 -12.81
N ASN A 288 -4.64 -1.44 -12.37
CA ASN A 288 -5.53 -2.47 -11.85
C ASN A 288 -6.24 -2.03 -10.56
N ASP A 289 -7.41 -2.64 -10.33
CA ASP A 289 -8.32 -2.28 -9.24
C ASP A 289 -7.71 -2.44 -7.84
N ASP A 290 -6.75 -3.36 -7.66
CA ASP A 290 -6.06 -3.60 -6.39
C ASP A 290 -5.23 -2.38 -5.96
N TYR A 291 -4.47 -1.80 -6.89
CA TYR A 291 -3.68 -0.60 -6.65
C TYR A 291 -4.57 0.63 -6.48
N LEU A 292 -5.63 0.77 -7.30
CA LEU A 292 -6.59 1.84 -7.13
C LEU A 292 -7.32 1.75 -5.77
N SER A 293 -7.64 0.54 -5.30
CA SER A 293 -8.24 0.31 -3.98
C SER A 293 -7.29 0.70 -2.85
N PHE A 294 -5.99 0.39 -2.99
CA PHE A 294 -4.97 0.87 -2.09
C PHE A 294 -4.99 2.41 -1.99
N LEU A 295 -4.96 3.12 -3.12
CA LEU A 295 -5.02 4.59 -3.10
C LEU A 295 -6.34 5.14 -2.54
N LYS A 296 -7.48 4.53 -2.87
CA LYS A 296 -8.81 4.95 -2.37
C LYS A 296 -8.94 4.81 -0.86
N SER A 297 -8.24 3.86 -0.24
CA SER A 297 -8.23 3.72 1.22
C SER A 297 -7.45 4.84 1.93
N PHE A 298 -6.69 5.66 1.19
CA PHE A 298 -6.08 6.87 1.72
C PHE A 298 -7.08 8.03 1.69
N THR A 299 -8.06 8.00 2.60
CA THR A 299 -9.17 8.96 2.72
C THR A 299 -8.75 10.32 3.28
N LEU A 300 -7.77 10.95 2.62
CA LEU A 300 -7.05 12.14 3.09
C LEU A 300 -7.96 13.30 3.50
N THR A 301 -8.96 13.62 2.68
CA THR A 301 -9.88 14.74 2.93
C THR A 301 -10.72 14.50 4.18
N ASP A 302 -11.29 13.29 4.32
CA ASP A 302 -12.13 12.94 5.47
C ASP A 302 -11.31 12.92 6.76
N SER A 303 -10.10 12.35 6.71
CA SER A 303 -9.18 12.37 7.85
C SER A 303 -8.75 13.78 8.23
N PHE A 304 -8.51 14.67 7.26
CA PHE A 304 -8.20 16.06 7.57
C PHE A 304 -9.37 16.79 8.23
N ASN A 305 -10.60 16.59 7.75
CA ASN A 305 -11.79 17.21 8.36
C ASN A 305 -11.98 16.76 9.82
N GLN A 306 -11.82 15.45 10.08
CA GLN A 306 -11.88 14.90 11.45
C GLN A 306 -10.75 15.45 12.33
N PHE A 307 -9.55 15.58 11.77
CA PHE A 307 -8.42 16.18 12.47
C PHE A 307 -8.70 17.66 12.81
N GLU A 308 -9.23 18.43 11.87
CA GLU A 308 -9.58 19.82 12.12
C GLU A 308 -10.59 19.95 13.25
N GLU A 309 -11.66 19.15 13.24
CA GLU A 309 -12.66 19.13 14.33
C GLU A 309 -12.00 18.85 15.68
N LYS A 310 -11.09 17.87 15.75
CA LYS A 310 -10.32 17.58 16.98
C LYS A 310 -9.45 18.75 17.42
N VAL A 311 -8.89 19.51 16.48
CA VAL A 311 -8.11 20.73 16.79
C VAL A 311 -9.02 21.82 17.33
N ARG A 312 -10.21 22.04 16.74
CA ARG A 312 -11.20 23.01 17.23
C ARG A 312 -11.67 22.71 18.64
N ASP A 313 -11.67 21.43 18.99
CA ASP A 313 -12.04 20.91 20.30
C ASP A 313 -10.94 21.01 21.37
N LEU A 314 -9.73 21.44 21.01
CA LEU A 314 -8.65 21.65 21.97
C LEU A 314 -8.93 22.83 22.92
N PRO A 315 -8.42 22.77 24.16
CA PRO A 315 -8.50 23.90 25.06
C PRO A 315 -7.62 25.09 24.62
N ASP A 316 -7.91 26.28 25.16
CA ASP A 316 -7.14 27.50 24.90
C ASP A 316 -5.73 27.47 25.50
N TYR A 317 -5.47 26.55 26.43
CA TYR A 317 -4.19 26.38 27.12
C TYR A 317 -3.40 25.19 26.55
N PRO A 318 -2.06 25.31 26.48
CA PRO A 318 -1.23 24.29 25.87
C PRO A 318 -1.11 23.04 26.74
N ALA A 319 -0.99 21.89 26.09
CA ALA A 319 -0.57 20.64 26.70
C ALA A 319 0.86 20.79 27.29
N LEU A 320 1.07 20.14 28.42
CA LEU A 320 2.33 20.09 29.15
C LEU A 320 2.98 18.72 28.97
N ASP A 321 4.31 18.67 29.08
CA ASP A 321 5.02 17.40 29.12
C ASP A 321 4.55 16.56 30.32
N PHE A 322 4.41 15.26 30.09
CA PHE A 322 4.11 14.32 31.18
C PHE A 322 5.16 14.40 32.29
N PRO A 323 4.74 14.57 33.56
CA PRO A 323 5.63 14.39 34.69
C PRO A 323 6.34 13.03 34.66
N LYS A 324 7.46 12.92 35.39
CA LYS A 324 8.14 11.63 35.56
C LYS A 324 7.27 10.69 36.39
N ASN A 325 7.43 9.40 36.18
CA ASN A 325 6.79 8.38 37.02
C ASN A 325 7.18 8.58 38.48
N GLY A 326 6.19 8.66 39.37
CA GLY A 326 6.41 8.79 40.81
C GLY A 326 5.74 10.01 41.43
N ARG A 327 6.19 10.32 42.65
CA ARG A 327 5.63 11.38 43.49
C ARG A 327 5.73 12.75 42.82
N ILE A 328 4.63 13.50 42.81
CA ILE A 328 4.62 14.93 42.49
C ILE A 328 4.81 15.74 43.79
N SER A 329 3.90 15.59 44.75
CA SER A 329 3.84 16.32 46.02
C SER A 329 3.42 15.39 47.19
N GLY A 330 3.27 15.93 48.40
CA GLY A 330 2.89 15.18 49.60
C GLY A 330 4.03 14.40 50.28
N THR A 331 3.66 13.39 51.04
CA THR A 331 4.52 12.71 52.02
C THR A 331 5.67 11.93 51.36
N THR A 332 6.84 11.96 51.99
CA THR A 332 8.04 11.22 51.56
C THR A 332 8.41 10.04 52.46
N SER A 333 7.69 9.86 53.57
CA SER A 333 7.91 8.83 54.60
C SER A 333 6.65 7.96 54.83
N GLY A 334 6.77 6.92 55.65
CA GLY A 334 5.68 5.97 55.90
C GLY A 334 5.79 4.69 55.07
N THR A 335 4.66 4.06 54.81
CA THR A 335 4.56 2.74 54.18
C THR A 335 4.76 2.83 52.68
N LYS A 336 5.53 1.91 52.10
CA LYS A 336 5.80 1.86 50.66
C LYS A 336 4.57 1.36 49.91
N ILE A 337 4.15 2.11 48.88
CA ILE A 337 3.04 1.75 47.99
C ILE A 337 3.58 1.71 46.56
N ILE A 338 3.40 0.58 45.89
CA ILE A 338 3.77 0.37 44.49
C ILE A 338 2.48 0.36 43.67
N ILE A 339 2.34 1.30 42.73
CA ILE A 339 1.19 1.33 41.83
C ILE A 339 1.63 0.88 40.44
N LYS A 340 0.97 -0.15 39.92
CA LYS A 340 1.16 -0.70 38.58
C LYS A 340 -0.03 -0.33 37.71
N THR A 341 0.22 0.13 36.51
CA THR A 341 -0.81 0.43 35.52
C THR A 341 -0.84 -0.67 34.45
N PRO A 342 -1.96 -0.84 33.75
CA PRO A 342 -2.00 -1.74 32.60
C PRO A 342 -1.09 -1.22 31.49
N ARG A 343 -0.78 -2.09 30.52
CA ARG A 343 -0.03 -1.73 29.31
C ARG A 343 -0.97 -1.14 28.27
N ASP A 344 -1.56 0.01 28.60
CA ASP A 344 -2.36 0.82 27.69
C ASP A 344 -1.67 2.16 27.39
N GLU A 345 -2.31 2.97 26.54
CA GLU A 345 -1.83 4.28 26.10
C GLU A 345 -2.10 5.42 27.11
N TYR A 346 -2.85 5.15 28.18
CA TYR A 346 -3.26 6.18 29.13
C TYR A 346 -2.20 6.50 30.18
N ALA A 347 -1.89 7.79 30.30
CA ALA A 347 -1.19 8.33 31.47
C ALA A 347 -2.19 8.51 32.63
N ARG A 348 -1.68 8.51 33.87
CA ARG A 348 -2.49 8.58 35.08
C ARG A 348 -1.94 9.59 36.08
N TYR A 349 -2.80 10.46 36.56
CA TYR A 349 -2.59 11.28 37.75
C TYR A 349 -3.41 10.70 38.90
N ILE A 350 -2.76 10.43 40.03
CA ILE A 350 -3.38 9.75 41.16
C ILE A 350 -3.17 10.57 42.42
N GLN A 351 -4.23 10.77 43.20
CA GLN A 351 -4.17 11.33 44.54
C GLN A 351 -4.57 10.24 45.55
N ILE A 352 -3.70 9.99 46.53
CA ILE A 352 -4.04 9.17 47.70
C ILE A 352 -4.51 10.12 48.79
N ARG A 353 -5.76 10.00 49.21
CA ARG A 353 -6.40 10.92 50.17
C ARG A 353 -6.79 10.21 51.45
N SER A 354 -6.68 10.89 52.57
CA SER A 354 -7.14 10.37 53.87
C SER A 354 -8.66 10.33 53.91
N THR A 355 -9.25 9.25 54.41
CA THR A 355 -10.70 9.18 54.64
C THR A 355 -11.16 10.05 55.82
N GLN A 356 -10.24 10.44 56.71
CA GLN A 356 -10.58 11.18 57.94
C GLN A 356 -10.85 12.67 57.69
N ASN A 357 -10.07 13.29 56.81
CA ASN A 357 -10.08 14.74 56.60
C ASN A 357 -9.96 15.15 55.13
N ASP A 358 -10.01 14.20 54.20
CA ASP A 358 -9.93 14.44 52.75
C ASP A 358 -8.58 15.04 52.28
N ASN A 359 -7.58 15.13 53.16
CA ASN A 359 -6.28 15.68 52.81
C ASN A 359 -5.51 14.75 51.87
N ILE A 360 -4.83 15.35 50.88
CA ILE A 360 -3.91 14.64 49.99
C ILE A 360 -2.71 14.17 50.80
N LEU A 361 -2.57 12.86 50.97
CA LEU A 361 -1.41 12.24 51.60
C LEU A 361 -0.20 12.28 50.66
N VAL A 362 -0.45 11.95 49.39
CA VAL A 362 0.52 11.95 48.30
C VAL A 362 -0.21 12.02 46.97
N ASP A 363 0.33 12.74 46.00
CA ASP A 363 -0.08 12.65 44.61
C ASP A 363 1.10 12.24 43.73
N LEU A 364 0.77 11.64 42.59
CA LEU A 364 1.75 11.04 41.71
C LEU A 364 1.28 10.99 40.27
N PHE A 365 2.25 10.83 39.38
CA PHE A 365 2.01 10.60 37.96
C PHE A 365 2.58 9.25 37.52
N ILE A 366 1.90 8.60 36.58
CA ILE A 366 2.37 7.39 35.92
C ILE A 366 2.15 7.56 34.41
N ARG A 367 3.24 7.58 33.66
CA ARG A 367 3.25 7.56 32.19
C ARG A 367 2.68 6.21 31.67
N PRO A 368 2.22 6.16 30.41
CA PRO A 368 1.62 4.96 29.82
C PRO A 368 2.51 3.71 29.98
N GLY A 369 1.91 2.58 30.36
CA GLY A 369 2.62 1.31 30.64
C GLY A 369 3.61 1.35 31.82
N GLY A 370 3.60 2.42 32.62
CA GLY A 370 4.55 2.64 33.70
C GLY A 370 4.21 1.98 35.04
N LYS A 371 4.99 2.36 36.05
CA LYS A 371 4.71 2.08 37.47
C LYS A 371 5.27 3.20 38.31
N ALA A 372 4.69 3.42 39.48
CA ALA A 372 5.20 4.37 40.46
C ALA A 372 5.39 3.70 41.82
N THR A 373 6.28 4.28 42.61
CA THR A 373 6.50 3.90 44.00
C THR A 373 6.50 5.16 44.84
N VAL A 374 5.61 5.21 45.82
CA VAL A 374 5.42 6.35 46.74
C VAL A 374 5.40 5.86 48.18
N ARG A 375 5.36 6.80 49.13
CA ARG A 375 5.16 6.50 50.55
C ARG A 375 4.01 7.33 51.09
N ALA A 376 3.23 6.74 51.98
CA ALA A 376 2.11 7.39 52.66
C ALA A 376 2.02 6.89 54.10
N PRO A 377 1.49 7.70 55.04
CA PRO A 377 1.33 7.31 56.43
C PRO A 377 0.34 6.14 56.58
N GLN A 378 0.45 5.43 57.70
CA GLN A 378 -0.52 4.40 58.07
C GLN A 378 -1.90 5.02 58.29
N GLY A 379 -2.96 4.36 57.82
CA GLY A 379 -4.34 4.79 58.02
C GLY A 379 -5.25 4.41 56.87
N MET A 380 -6.53 4.73 57.02
CA MET A 380 -7.54 4.55 55.96
C MET A 380 -7.40 5.65 54.90
N CYS A 381 -7.37 5.25 53.63
CA CYS A 381 -7.28 6.15 52.50
C CYS A 381 -8.18 5.68 51.35
N TYR A 382 -8.32 6.53 50.34
CA TYR A 382 -8.90 6.17 49.05
C TYR A 382 -8.08 6.81 47.93
N LEU A 383 -8.23 6.32 46.70
CA LEU A 383 -7.54 6.86 45.53
C LEU A 383 -8.53 7.65 44.68
N LEU A 384 -8.10 8.81 44.20
CA LEU A 384 -8.66 9.46 43.02
C LEU A 384 -7.72 9.22 41.85
N ILE A 385 -8.26 8.81 40.71
CA ILE A 385 -7.51 8.43 39.51
C ILE A 385 -8.07 9.22 38.34
N ALA A 386 -7.26 10.10 37.75
CA ALA A 386 -7.55 10.73 36.48
C ALA A 386 -6.66 10.10 35.42
N MET A 387 -7.20 9.77 34.25
CA MET A 387 -6.43 9.20 33.14
C MET A 387 -6.82 9.79 31.78
N GLY A 388 -5.84 9.84 30.89
CA GLY A 388 -6.01 10.37 29.53
C GLY A 388 -4.69 10.39 28.74
N ASN A 389 -4.76 10.84 27.49
CA ASN A 389 -3.65 10.79 26.54
C ASN A 389 -2.89 12.12 26.40
N THR A 390 -3.46 13.23 26.86
CA THR A 390 -2.87 14.57 26.77
C THR A 390 -2.93 15.26 28.13
N TRP A 391 -1.81 15.75 28.65
CA TRP A 391 -1.73 16.35 29.99
C TRP A 391 -1.77 17.86 29.92
N TYR A 392 -2.60 18.50 30.72
CA TYR A 392 -2.77 19.96 30.78
C TYR A 392 -2.43 20.55 32.15
N GLY A 393 -1.88 19.74 33.06
CA GLY A 393 -1.53 20.16 34.42
C GLY A 393 -2.50 19.64 35.47
N GLU A 394 -2.19 19.91 36.74
CA GLU A 394 -2.91 19.33 37.87
C GLU A 394 -4.32 19.90 38.05
N ASP A 395 -4.58 21.09 37.54
CA ASP A 395 -5.89 21.74 37.59
C ASP A 395 -6.81 21.27 36.46
N GLU A 396 -6.27 21.14 35.24
CA GLU A 396 -7.01 20.78 34.03
C GLU A 396 -6.95 19.29 33.68
N LEU A 397 -6.11 18.54 34.39
CA LEU A 397 -5.90 17.10 34.25
C LEU A 397 -5.58 16.72 32.80
N PHE A 398 -6.42 15.90 32.18
CA PHE A 398 -6.29 15.45 30.80
C PHE A 398 -7.30 16.13 29.85
N GLY A 399 -7.89 17.26 30.27
CA GLY A 399 -8.86 18.02 29.49
C GLY A 399 -10.24 17.37 29.48
N LYS A 400 -11.01 17.59 28.40
CA LYS A 400 -12.39 17.12 28.27
C LYS A 400 -12.53 15.59 28.25
N ASP A 401 -11.51 14.89 27.77
CA ASP A 401 -11.50 13.42 27.65
C ASP A 401 -10.92 12.74 28.90
N THR A 402 -10.79 13.48 30.01
CA THR A 402 -10.31 12.90 31.28
C THR A 402 -11.31 11.87 31.79
N ILE A 403 -10.88 10.61 31.92
CA ILE A 403 -11.63 9.59 32.65
C ILE A 403 -11.23 9.67 34.12
N MET A 404 -12.21 9.92 34.99
CA MET A 404 -12.00 10.17 36.42
C MET A 404 -12.71 9.12 37.26
N SER A 405 -12.00 8.59 38.26
CA SER A 405 -12.57 7.60 39.14
C SER A 405 -12.06 7.67 40.57
N LYS A 406 -12.82 7.07 41.49
CA LYS A 406 -12.55 6.95 42.91
C LYS A 406 -12.61 5.49 43.35
N THR A 407 -11.69 5.05 44.19
CA THR A 407 -11.75 3.69 44.77
C THR A 407 -12.58 3.63 46.05
N ASP A 408 -12.94 2.41 46.45
CA ASP A 408 -13.29 2.11 47.84
C ASP A 408 -12.15 2.49 48.80
N ASP A 409 -12.52 2.64 50.07
CA ASP A 409 -11.58 2.87 51.17
C ASP A 409 -10.67 1.64 51.37
N LEU A 410 -9.39 1.89 51.61
CA LEU A 410 -8.39 0.86 51.86
C LEU A 410 -7.46 1.26 53.00
N GLU A 411 -6.97 0.26 53.72
CA GLU A 411 -6.05 0.47 54.84
C GLU A 411 -4.59 0.43 54.39
N ILE A 412 -3.90 1.55 54.50
CA ILE A 412 -2.43 1.58 54.46
C ILE A 412 -1.94 1.04 55.80
N LYS A 413 -1.52 -0.23 55.81
CA LYS A 413 -0.83 -0.88 56.95
C LYS A 413 0.47 -0.16 57.34
N SER A 414 1.02 -0.52 58.50
CA SER A 414 2.27 0.04 59.03
C SER A 414 3.48 -0.17 58.11
N SER A 415 4.57 0.56 58.39
CA SER A 415 5.81 0.55 57.59
C SER A 415 6.55 -0.78 57.55
N ARG A 416 6.10 -1.79 58.30
CA ARG A 416 6.56 -3.19 58.21
C ARG A 416 6.06 -3.89 56.95
N TYR A 417 5.07 -3.32 56.28
CA TYR A 417 4.48 -3.84 55.06
C TYR A 417 4.84 -2.97 53.85
N TYR A 418 4.61 -3.51 52.66
CA TYR A 418 4.47 -2.71 51.45
C TYR A 418 3.18 -3.14 50.75
N HIS A 419 2.56 -2.19 50.05
CA HIS A 419 1.36 -2.44 49.26
C HIS A 419 1.71 -2.47 47.78
N THR A 420 1.03 -3.33 47.03
CA THR A 420 1.03 -3.28 45.57
C THR A 420 -0.41 -3.11 45.11
N LEU A 421 -0.69 -2.00 44.43
CA LEU A 421 -1.98 -1.72 43.82
C LEU A 421 -1.82 -1.87 42.31
N THR A 422 -2.65 -2.70 41.69
CA THR A 422 -2.70 -2.86 40.23
C THR A 422 -3.98 -2.21 39.73
N LEU A 423 -3.83 -1.21 38.86
CA LEU A 423 -4.96 -0.53 38.23
C LEU A 423 -5.36 -1.27 36.94
N GLY A 424 -6.62 -1.15 36.53
CA GLY A 424 -7.18 -1.85 35.36
C GLY A 424 -7.79 -3.20 35.75
N GLY A 425 -9.04 -3.41 35.35
CA GLY A 425 -9.91 -4.52 35.77
C GLY A 425 -9.27 -5.89 35.58
N VAL A 426 -8.66 -6.40 36.64
CA VAL A 426 -8.36 -7.81 36.79
C VAL A 426 -9.70 -8.52 37.00
N GLU A 427 -9.96 -9.64 36.30
CA GLU A 427 -10.97 -10.60 36.75
C GLU A 427 -10.67 -10.91 38.23
N ASP A 428 -11.66 -10.73 39.12
CA ASP A 428 -11.52 -10.76 40.59
C ASP A 428 -10.73 -9.61 41.24
N GLY A 429 -10.76 -8.42 40.65
CA GLY A 429 -10.32 -7.18 41.32
C GLY A 429 -11.03 -6.95 42.65
N ASN A 430 -10.25 -6.69 43.71
CA ASN A 430 -10.71 -6.60 45.10
C ASN A 430 -11.00 -5.16 45.58
N LEU A 431 -10.91 -4.16 44.69
CA LEU A 431 -11.21 -2.75 44.97
C LEU A 431 -12.22 -2.25 43.93
N ARG A 432 -13.41 -1.83 44.39
CA ARG A 432 -14.41 -1.23 43.49
C ARG A 432 -13.99 0.19 43.13
N ILE A 433 -14.46 0.61 41.97
CA ILE A 433 -14.17 1.92 41.38
C ILE A 433 -15.50 2.56 41.00
N TRP A 434 -15.62 3.85 41.31
CA TRP A 434 -16.80 4.68 41.07
C TRP A 434 -16.39 5.91 40.25
N ASP A 435 -17.34 6.52 39.53
CA ASP A 435 -17.07 7.78 38.82
C ASP A 435 -16.72 8.89 39.81
N ALA A 436 -15.76 9.74 39.42
CA ALA A 436 -15.36 10.92 40.19
C ALA A 436 -15.55 12.18 39.37
N SER A 437 -15.72 13.32 40.05
CA SER A 437 -15.79 14.63 39.40
C SER A 437 -14.46 15.38 39.49
N LYS A 438 -14.22 16.30 38.55
CA LYS A 438 -13.01 17.15 38.51
C LYS A 438 -12.79 17.92 39.81
N ASP A 439 -13.87 18.38 40.44
CA ASP A 439 -13.81 19.11 41.72
C ASP A 439 -13.18 18.30 42.86
N MET A 440 -13.28 16.97 42.82
CA MET A 440 -12.67 16.10 43.82
C MET A 440 -11.13 16.13 43.75
N PHE A 441 -10.55 16.46 42.60
CA PHE A 441 -9.10 16.52 42.39
C PHE A 441 -8.49 17.85 42.85
N LYS A 442 -9.29 18.87 43.17
CA LYS A 442 -8.80 20.17 43.64
C LYS A 442 -7.96 20.00 44.91
N LYS A 443 -6.78 20.61 44.93
CA LYS A 443 -5.92 20.70 46.12
C LYS A 443 -6.56 21.71 47.07
N LYS A 444 -6.96 21.25 48.26
CA LYS A 444 -7.52 22.09 49.33
C LYS A 444 -6.41 22.66 50.19
#